data_AF-A0A534LLK8-F1
#
_entry.id   AF-A0A534LLK8-F1
#
_cell.length_a   1.000
_cell.length_b   1.000
_cell.length_c   1.000
_cell.angle_alpha   90.00
_cell.angle_beta   90.00
_cell.angle_gamma   90.00
#
_symmetry.space_group_name_H-M   'P 1'
#
loop_
_entity.id
_entity.type
_entity.pdbx_description
1 polymer ?
#
loop_
_entity_poly.entity_id
_entity_poly.type
_entity_poly.pdbx_seq_one_letter_code
_entity_poly.pdbx_strand_id
1 'polypeptide(L)'
;MHGPHPGGVPLAIERPDTASLVRQRLMANADDVDALFVLAALRAQEGYLEEGLTILDHVLRIDPRYPGAWRFKAKLHGMQGEAAAEQSARRRAEEMER
;
A
#
# COMPACT_ATOMS: atom_id res chain seq x y z
N MET A 1 46.16 -2.98 -28.92
CA MET A 1 44.70 -2.92 -29.11
C MET A 1 44.06 -3.46 -27.85
N HIS A 2 43.83 -2.59 -26.84
CA HIS A 2 43.22 -2.97 -25.57
C HIS A 2 41.76 -2.50 -25.63
N GLY A 3 40.83 -3.44 -25.78
CA GLY A 3 39.40 -3.13 -25.87
C GLY A 3 38.85 -2.62 -24.53
N PRO A 4 37.81 -1.77 -24.55
CA PRO A 4 37.22 -1.23 -23.34
C PRO A 4 36.37 -2.30 -22.62
N HIS A 5 36.52 -2.31 -21.31
CA HIS A 5 35.68 -2.97 -20.31
C HIS A 5 34.20 -2.55 -20.46
N PRO A 6 33.23 -3.49 -20.46
CA PRO A 6 31.84 -3.15 -20.22
C PRO A 6 31.45 -3.50 -18.78
N GLY A 7 31.16 -2.44 -18.01
CA GLY A 7 30.04 -2.41 -17.08
C GLY A 7 30.11 -3.35 -15.89
N GLY A 8 30.90 -2.97 -14.88
CA GLY A 8 30.43 -3.20 -13.51
C GLY A 8 29.09 -2.47 -13.40
N VAL A 9 28.00 -3.23 -13.28
CA VAL A 9 26.72 -2.66 -12.82
C VAL A 9 27.06 -1.82 -11.60
N PRO A 10 26.72 -0.53 -11.55
CA PRO A 10 26.71 0.11 -10.26
C PRO A 10 25.69 -0.72 -9.47
N LEU A 11 26.14 -1.41 -8.42
CA LEU A 11 25.30 -1.58 -7.25
C LEU A 11 24.98 -0.15 -6.82
N ALA A 12 24.02 0.46 -7.51
CA ALA A 12 23.17 1.43 -6.87
C ALA A 12 22.79 0.72 -5.58
N ILE A 13 23.17 1.31 -4.47
CA ILE A 13 22.43 1.10 -3.24
C ILE A 13 21.03 1.57 -3.61
N GLU A 14 20.27 0.71 -4.28
CA GLU A 14 18.87 0.87 -4.57
C GLU A 14 18.31 0.95 -3.17
N ARG A 15 18.07 2.19 -2.72
CA ARG A 15 17.22 2.46 -1.57
C ARG A 15 16.05 1.54 -1.79
N PRO A 16 15.83 0.51 -0.94
CA PRO A 16 14.93 -0.57 -1.29
C PRO A 16 13.63 0.09 -1.69
N ASP A 17 13.22 -0.11 -2.94
CA ASP A 17 11.94 0.40 -3.40
C ASP A 17 10.91 -0.03 -2.38
N THR A 18 9.98 0.86 -2.04
CA THR A 18 8.95 0.56 -1.04
C THR A 18 8.27 -0.79 -1.33
N ALA A 19 8.12 -1.14 -2.61
CA ALA A 19 7.65 -2.44 -3.07
C ALA A 19 8.54 -3.63 -2.65
N SER A 20 9.86 -3.51 -2.74
CA SER A 20 10.82 -4.54 -2.31
C SER A 20 10.78 -4.76 -0.80
N LEU A 21 10.69 -3.67 -0.02
CA LEU A 21 10.56 -3.74 1.43
C LEU A 21 9.24 -4.42 1.83
N VAL A 22 8.13 -4.02 1.22
CA VAL A 22 6.81 -4.63 1.40
C VAL A 22 6.85 -6.11 1.08
N ARG A 23 7.46 -6.51 -0.05
CA ARG A 23 7.58 -7.92 -0.43
C ARG A 23 8.32 -8.71 0.64
N GLN A 24 9.44 -8.21 1.14
CA GLN A 24 10.19 -8.89 2.21
C GLN A 24 9.35 -9.04 3.49
N ARG A 25 8.61 -8.00 3.88
CA ARG A 25 7.72 -8.04 5.04
C ARG A 25 6.62 -9.08 4.88
N LEU A 26 5.99 -9.13 3.71
CA LEU A 26 4.97 -10.13 3.38
C LEU A 26 5.53 -11.56 3.28
N MET A 27 6.79 -11.72 2.90
CA MET A 27 7.44 -13.04 2.90
C MET A 27 7.72 -13.54 4.33
N ALA A 28 8.07 -12.64 5.25
CA ALA A 28 8.22 -12.99 6.66
C ALA A 28 6.87 -13.22 7.33
N ASN A 29 5.91 -12.33 7.06
CA ASN A 29 4.57 -12.30 7.63
C ASN A 29 3.56 -11.94 6.53
N ALA A 30 2.89 -12.95 5.96
CA ALA A 30 1.91 -12.73 4.89
C ALA A 30 0.70 -11.87 5.34
N ASP A 31 0.50 -11.74 6.65
CA ASP A 31 -0.60 -11.04 7.31
C ASP A 31 -0.15 -9.69 7.92
N ASP A 32 1.06 -9.21 7.58
CA ASP A 32 1.60 -7.94 8.11
C ASP A 32 0.73 -6.76 7.62
N VAL A 33 -0.13 -6.25 8.50
CA VAL A 33 -1.09 -5.17 8.20
C VAL A 33 -0.41 -3.91 7.68
N ASP A 34 0.77 -3.56 8.21
CA ASP A 34 1.57 -2.44 7.72
C ASP A 34 2.05 -2.67 6.28
N ALA A 35 2.59 -3.85 5.98
CA ALA A 35 3.04 -4.17 4.63
C ALA A 35 1.89 -4.23 3.62
N LEU A 36 0.76 -4.84 3.99
CA LEU A 36 -0.45 -4.86 3.17
C LEU A 36 -0.99 -3.44 2.94
N PHE A 37 -0.99 -2.60 3.98
CA PHE A 37 -1.40 -1.20 3.85
C PHE A 37 -0.52 -0.43 2.85
N VAL A 38 0.80 -0.58 2.96
CA VAL A 38 1.74 0.05 2.03
C VAL A 38 1.60 -0.53 0.61
N LEU A 39 1.33 -1.83 0.47
CA LEU A 39 1.03 -2.44 -0.84
C LEU A 39 -0.21 -1.81 -1.48
N ALA A 40 -1.28 -1.63 -0.70
CA ALA A 40 -2.49 -0.97 -1.16
C ALA A 40 -2.21 0.46 -1.64
N ALA A 41 -1.41 1.20 -0.89
CA ALA A 41 -1.01 2.56 -1.24
C ALA A 41 -0.17 2.62 -2.53
N LEU A 42 0.71 1.63 -2.76
CA LEU A 42 1.46 1.51 -4.01
C LEU A 42 0.53 1.23 -5.20
N ARG A 43 -0.37 0.24 -5.07
CA ARG A 43 -1.35 -0.09 -6.11
C ARG A 43 -2.25 1.10 -6.47
N ALA A 44 -2.72 1.82 -5.45
CA ALA A 44 -3.50 3.03 -5.63
C ALA A 44 -2.75 4.11 -6.43
N GLN A 45 -1.46 4.32 -6.16
CA GLN A 45 -0.63 5.29 -6.86
C GLN A 45 -0.36 4.90 -8.32
N GLU A 46 -0.29 3.59 -8.60
CA GLU A 46 -0.18 3.08 -9.96
C GLU A 46 -1.50 3.16 -10.75
N GLY A 47 -2.59 3.63 -10.13
CA GLY A 47 -3.92 3.75 -10.75
C GLY A 47 -4.84 2.55 -10.50
N TYR A 48 -4.34 1.48 -9.86
CA TYR A 48 -5.14 0.32 -9.47
C TYR A 48 -5.89 0.57 -8.16
N LEU A 49 -6.84 1.52 -8.20
CA LEU A 49 -7.64 1.93 -7.03
C LEU A 49 -8.42 0.74 -6.44
N GLU A 50 -9.01 -0.10 -7.30
CA GLU A 50 -9.80 -1.27 -6.89
C GLU A 50 -8.96 -2.36 -6.21
N GLU A 51 -7.74 -2.62 -6.71
CA GLU A 51 -6.80 -3.52 -6.03
C GLU A 51 -6.40 -2.94 -4.67
N GLY A 52 -6.10 -1.63 -4.61
CA GLY A 52 -5.81 -0.95 -3.36
C GLY A 52 -6.93 -1.13 -2.33
N LEU A 53 -8.19 -0.94 -2.74
CA LEU A 53 -9.36 -1.17 -1.89
C LEU A 53 -9.49 -2.62 -1.42
N THR A 54 -9.23 -3.59 -2.31
CA THR A 54 -9.28 -5.02 -1.99
C THR A 54 -8.22 -5.39 -0.95
N ILE A 55 -7.00 -4.86 -1.10
CA ILE A 55 -5.92 -5.08 -0.14
C ILE A 55 -6.24 -4.43 1.20
N LEU A 56 -6.83 -3.22 1.21
CA LEU A 56 -7.28 -2.58 2.45
C LEU A 56 -8.39 -3.35 3.14
N ASP A 57 -9.30 -3.96 2.38
CA ASP A 57 -10.33 -4.83 2.95
C ASP A 57 -9.70 -6.03 3.66
N HIS A 58 -8.62 -6.58 3.09
CA HIS A 58 -7.84 -7.62 3.73
C HIS A 58 -7.19 -7.12 5.03
N VAL A 59 -6.59 -5.93 5.04
CA VAL A 59 -6.05 -5.30 6.26
C VAL A 59 -7.13 -5.20 7.34
N LEU A 60 -8.33 -4.74 6.97
CA LEU A 60 -9.46 -4.59 7.89
C LEU A 60 -10.06 -5.93 8.34
N ARG A 61 -9.85 -7.01 7.59
CA ARG A 61 -10.23 -8.36 8.00
C ARG A 61 -9.31 -8.90 9.09
N ILE A 62 -8.04 -8.52 9.04
CA ILE A 62 -7.00 -8.89 10.02
C ILE A 62 -7.12 -8.00 11.25
N ASP A 63 -7.04 -6.69 11.03
CA ASP A 63 -7.18 -5.66 12.06
C ASP A 63 -8.32 -4.70 11.69
N PRO A 64 -9.57 -5.01 12.12
CA PRO A 64 -10.74 -4.17 11.82
C PRO A 64 -10.69 -2.80 12.47
N ARG A 65 -9.81 -2.62 13.47
CA ARG A 65 -9.64 -1.38 14.22
C ARG A 65 -8.54 -0.51 13.63
N TYR A 66 -7.90 -0.92 12.52
CA TYR A 66 -6.80 -0.20 11.92
C TYR A 66 -7.29 1.11 11.27
N PRO A 67 -7.06 2.27 11.93
CA PRO A 67 -7.66 3.53 11.47
C PRO A 67 -7.03 3.99 10.16
N GLY A 68 -5.76 3.64 9.92
CA GLY A 68 -5.05 3.92 8.68
C GLY A 68 -5.76 3.36 7.46
N ALA A 69 -6.26 2.12 7.53
CA ALA A 69 -6.96 1.49 6.42
C ALA A 69 -8.30 2.15 6.12
N TRP A 70 -9.09 2.50 7.15
CA TRP A 70 -10.36 3.21 6.93
C TRP A 70 -10.15 4.59 6.29
N ARG A 71 -9.14 5.34 6.74
CA ARG A 71 -8.79 6.65 6.12
C ARG A 71 -8.38 6.49 4.66
N PHE A 72 -7.56 5.50 4.35
CA PHE A 72 -7.08 5.29 2.99
C PHE A 72 -8.19 4.77 2.07
N LYS A 73 -9.09 3.92 2.60
CA LYS A 73 -10.30 3.45 1.92
C LYS A 73 -11.22 4.64 1.57
N ALA A 74 -11.40 5.57 2.49
CA ALA A 74 -12.15 6.80 2.23
C ALA A 74 -11.51 7.62 1.10
N LYS A 75 -10.19 7.85 1.16
CA LYS A 75 -9.45 8.60 0.13
C LYS A 75 -9.59 7.96 -1.26
N LEU A 76 -9.48 6.63 -1.34
CA LEU A 76 -9.64 5.87 -2.58
C LEU A 76 -11.05 6.02 -3.16
N HIS A 77 -12.09 5.90 -2.34
CA HIS A 77 -13.47 6.12 -2.78
C HIS A 77 -13.69 7.56 -3.26
N GLY A 78 -13.09 8.55 -2.60
CA GLY A 78 -13.09 9.94 -3.06
C GLY A 78 -12.46 10.11 -4.43
N MET A 79 -11.33 9.43 -4.70
CA MET A 79 -10.67 9.42 -6.01
C MET A 79 -11.52 8.73 -7.10
N GLN A 80 -12.35 7.75 -6.74
CA GLN A 80 -13.32 7.13 -7.66
C GLN A 80 -14.60 7.95 -7.88
N GLY A 81 -14.82 9.01 -7.09
CA GLY A 81 -16.07 9.79 -7.11
C GLY A 81 -17.21 9.20 -6.27
N GLU A 82 -16.94 8.16 -5.49
CA GLU A 82 -17.91 7.43 -4.66
C GLU A 82 -18.10 8.13 -3.31
N ALA A 83 -18.71 9.33 -3.32
CA ALA A 83 -18.87 10.19 -2.14
C ALA A 83 -19.64 9.53 -0.98
N ALA A 84 -20.55 8.60 -1.27
CA ALA A 84 -21.27 7.86 -0.23
C ALA A 84 -20.35 6.86 0.51
N ALA A 85 -19.50 6.15 -0.23
CA ALA A 85 -18.55 5.21 0.32
C ALA A 85 -17.40 5.93 1.05
N GLU A 86 -16.94 7.06 0.51
CA GLU A 86 -15.97 7.94 1.17
C GLU A 86 -16.47 8.36 2.57
N GLN A 87 -17.66 8.96 2.65
CA GLN A 87 -18.20 9.45 3.93
C GLN A 87 -18.40 8.32 4.96
N SER A 88 -18.79 7.14 4.49
CA SER A 88 -18.98 5.96 5.35
C SER A 88 -17.64 5.48 5.90
N ALA A 89 -16.62 5.36 5.06
CA ALA A 89 -15.28 4.96 5.47
C ALA A 89 -14.62 6.01 6.36
N ARG A 90 -14.84 7.31 6.11
CA ARG A 90 -14.31 8.39 6.95
C ARG A 90 -14.92 8.36 8.35
N ARG A 91 -16.25 8.21 8.46
CA ARG A 91 -16.90 8.05 9.77
C ARG A 91 -16.34 6.87 10.56
N ARG A 92 -16.17 5.72 9.90
CA ARG A 92 -15.55 4.53 10.50
C ARG A 92 -14.14 4.82 11.02
N ALA A 93 -13.32 5.55 10.25
CA ALA A 93 -11.99 5.94 10.68
C ALA A 93 -12.05 6.78 11.97
N GLU A 94 -12.88 7.82 11.97
CA GLU A 94 -13.05 8.73 13.12
C GLU A 94 -13.53 7.99 14.38
N GLU A 95 -14.43 7.01 14.23
CA GLU A 95 -14.89 6.17 15.34
C GLU A 95 -13.79 5.28 15.92
N MET A 96 -12.89 4.74 15.09
CA MET A 96 -11.81 3.86 15.56
C MET A 96 -10.64 4.62 16.19
N GLU A 97 -10.51 5.92 15.89
CA GLU A 97 -9.48 6.80 16.46
C GLU A 97 -9.87 7.45 17.78
N ARG A 98 -11.12 7.29 18.20
CA ARG A 98 -11.71 7.97 19.36
C ARG A 98 -11.57 7.19 20.67
#